data_AF-A0A7X6C9I6-F1
#
_entry.id   AF-A0A7X6C9I6-F1
#
_cell.length_a   1.000
_cell.length_b   1.000
_cell.length_c   1.000
_cell.angle_alpha   90.00
_cell.angle_beta   90.00
_cell.angle_gamma   90.00
#
_symmetry.space_group_name_H-M   'P 1'
#
loop_
_entity.id
_entity.type
_entity.pdbx_description
1 polymer ?
#
loop_
_entity_poly.entity_id
_entity_poly.type
_entity_poly.pdbx_seq_one_letter_code
_entity_poly.pdbx_strand_id
1 'polypeptide(L)'
;MLNAHPLDRVIRKVEKAEASAKNKANSPTEIVKTIDKQRKELLATIPFFSGQNIVYYLVSNTNDASNVAERKDLTIEVTDFAKDRKLRISVAYRASCPAGNEQQVALALCGDDSPGDELDKRIKRWFAELTDERASEFIDNYYSQVESLQTSLKGIAKKEVGLKLDFRLSLDQEKQLEPVKIGPTEITVYVSDSDDALDLQLQTELIVDNPVKAISNLDSGWLISLVKLTKEEIKKYLLEKTTISQFYYELKDTVRNGLVSHLDSVLRDKGRRVGYLSLNSKIISSSPVPKELVEIQFAVHCKVQKYAGFVSVENTLQMLPQDVRRYISAQSPNLQAWVENKLERIIKPLLLEKRYVDVLLDFQKEAQK
;
A
#
# COMPACT_ATOMS: atom_id res chain seq x y z
N MET A 1 -30.56 25.99 16.65
CA MET A 1 -31.22 25.24 15.55
C MET A 1 -30.65 23.83 15.59
N LEU A 2 -31.42 22.84 16.05
CA LEU A 2 -30.99 21.44 15.94
C LEU A 2 -30.95 21.09 14.45
N ASN A 3 -29.82 20.57 13.96
CA ASN A 3 -29.75 20.01 12.62
C ASN A 3 -30.80 18.88 12.54
N ALA A 4 -31.82 19.06 11.72
CA ALA A 4 -32.84 18.05 11.49
C ALA A 4 -32.17 16.78 10.97
N HIS A 5 -32.42 15.66 11.64
CA HIS A 5 -31.83 14.39 11.25
C HIS A 5 -32.55 13.88 9.99
N PRO A 6 -31.89 13.28 8.99
CA PRO A 6 -32.56 12.85 7.75
C PRO A 6 -33.77 11.92 7.97
N LEU A 7 -33.72 11.10 9.03
CA LEU A 7 -34.81 10.22 9.48
C LEU A 7 -36.09 10.97 9.90
N ASP A 8 -36.05 12.28 10.14
CA ASP A 8 -37.22 13.09 10.53
C ASP A 8 -38.34 13.05 9.48
N ARG A 9 -38.03 12.67 8.24
CA ARG A 9 -39.01 12.39 7.17
C ARG A 9 -39.84 11.12 7.39
N VAL A 10 -39.36 10.18 8.20
CA VAL A 10 -40.00 8.90 8.50
C VAL A 10 -40.52 8.89 9.92
N ILE A 11 -39.74 9.42 10.87
CA ILE A 11 -40.18 9.54 12.27
C ILE A 11 -39.51 10.75 12.90
N ARG A 12 -40.32 11.61 13.52
CA ARG A 12 -39.83 12.74 14.33
C ARG A 12 -40.62 12.90 15.60
N LYS A 13 -39.95 13.42 16.61
CA LYS A 13 -40.60 13.85 17.86
C LYS A 13 -41.37 15.14 17.60
N VAL A 14 -42.60 15.21 18.06
CA VAL A 14 -43.48 16.38 17.87
C VAL A 14 -44.02 16.86 19.21
N GLU A 15 -44.45 18.12 19.26
CA GLU A 15 -45.12 18.65 20.45
C GLU A 15 -46.55 18.15 20.56
N LYS A 16 -47.10 18.16 21.78
CA LYS A 16 -48.47 17.69 22.05
C LYS A 16 -49.53 18.37 21.17
N ALA A 17 -49.38 19.68 20.93
CA ALA A 17 -50.31 20.46 20.12
C ALA A 17 -50.35 19.93 18.67
N GLU A 18 -49.18 19.72 18.08
CA GLU A 18 -49.03 19.15 16.74
C GLU A 18 -49.55 17.71 16.68
N ALA A 19 -49.17 16.87 17.66
CA ALA A 19 -49.65 15.50 17.78
C ALA A 19 -51.19 15.45 17.83
N SER A 20 -51.82 16.36 18.58
CA SER A 20 -53.28 16.42 18.71
C SER A 20 -53.95 16.88 17.40
N ALA A 21 -53.37 17.85 16.70
CA ALA A 21 -53.89 18.32 15.42
C ALA A 21 -53.79 17.24 14.34
N LYS A 22 -52.63 16.57 14.22
CA LYS A 22 -52.40 15.49 13.27
C LYS A 22 -53.26 14.26 13.56
N ASN A 23 -53.44 13.90 14.82
CA ASN A 23 -54.30 12.78 15.22
C ASN A 23 -55.78 13.04 14.86
N LYS A 24 -56.25 14.30 14.95
CA LYS A 24 -57.61 14.69 14.49
C LYS A 24 -57.76 14.65 12.98
N ALA A 25 -56.70 14.97 12.23
CA ALA A 25 -56.72 14.91 10.77
C ALA A 25 -56.82 13.47 10.24
N ASN A 26 -56.48 12.46 11.05
CA ASN A 26 -56.58 11.03 10.74
C ASN A 26 -55.97 10.67 9.37
N SER A 27 -54.74 11.12 9.13
CA SER A 27 -54.03 10.87 7.88
C SER A 27 -53.68 9.39 7.75
N PRO A 28 -53.89 8.76 6.57
CA PRO A 28 -53.46 7.39 6.32
C PRO A 28 -51.94 7.27 6.12
N THR A 29 -51.22 8.38 5.93
CA THR A 29 -49.78 8.41 5.63
C THR A 29 -48.94 8.87 6.81
N GLU A 30 -49.52 9.60 7.76
CA GLU A 30 -48.85 10.14 8.95
C GLU A 30 -49.61 9.72 10.21
N ILE A 31 -49.02 8.83 11.01
CA ILE A 31 -49.65 8.28 12.21
C ILE A 31 -48.97 8.86 13.45
N VAL A 32 -49.78 9.37 14.38
CA VAL A 32 -49.29 9.83 15.68
C VAL A 32 -49.22 8.64 16.65
N LYS A 33 -48.07 8.44 17.29
CA LYS A 33 -47.86 7.45 18.34
C LYS A 33 -47.43 8.13 19.63
N THR A 34 -48.13 7.81 20.71
CA THR A 34 -47.85 8.33 22.06
C THR A 34 -47.19 7.23 22.87
N ILE A 35 -46.03 7.53 23.48
CA ILE A 35 -45.24 6.56 24.24
C ILE A 35 -44.95 7.12 25.63
N ASP A 36 -45.10 6.26 26.64
CA ASP A 36 -44.53 6.49 27.97
C ASP A 36 -43.08 5.97 27.95
N LYS A 37 -42.11 6.90 27.99
CA LYS A 37 -40.68 6.57 27.97
C LYS A 37 -40.25 5.69 29.14
N GLN A 38 -40.86 5.88 30.31
CA GLN A 38 -40.46 5.17 31.53
C GLN A 38 -40.92 3.71 31.48
N ARG A 39 -42.15 3.48 31.02
CA ARG A 39 -42.71 2.13 30.88
C ARG A 39 -42.34 1.44 29.58
N LYS A 40 -41.86 2.21 28.58
CA LYS A 40 -41.66 1.76 27.19
C LYS A 40 -42.94 1.15 26.60
N GLU A 41 -44.07 1.78 26.91
CA GLU A 41 -45.40 1.32 26.51
C GLU A 41 -46.09 2.34 25.61
N LEU A 42 -46.89 1.83 24.67
CA LEU A 42 -47.74 2.67 23.83
C LEU A 42 -49.01 3.07 24.57
N LEU A 43 -49.35 4.35 24.54
CA LEU A 43 -50.63 4.84 25.05
C LEU A 43 -51.66 4.86 23.92
N ALA A 44 -52.85 4.31 24.20
CA ALA A 44 -53.94 4.24 23.22
C ALA A 44 -54.50 5.62 22.83
N THR A 45 -54.37 6.61 23.72
CA THR A 45 -54.87 7.98 23.51
C THR A 45 -53.86 9.00 24.01
N ILE A 46 -53.94 10.22 23.46
CA ILE A 46 -53.15 11.37 23.94
C ILE A 46 -53.71 11.79 25.31
N PRO A 47 -52.92 11.68 26.39
CA PRO A 47 -53.43 11.98 27.73
C PRO A 47 -53.69 13.48 27.93
N PHE A 48 -54.68 13.78 28.76
CA PHE A 48 -55.11 15.16 29.02
C PHE A 48 -54.02 15.98 29.73
N PHE A 49 -53.26 15.36 30.63
CA PHE A 49 -52.07 15.95 31.26
C PHE A 49 -50.79 15.37 30.64
N SER A 50 -49.84 16.23 30.24
CA SER A 50 -48.55 15.79 29.72
C SER A 50 -47.61 15.54 30.90
N GLY A 51 -47.30 14.28 31.20
CA GLY A 51 -46.21 13.94 32.11
C GLY A 51 -44.84 14.20 31.45
N GLN A 52 -43.79 14.41 32.24
CA GLN A 52 -42.41 14.60 31.73
C GLN A 52 -41.90 13.42 30.89
N ASN A 53 -42.47 12.22 31.07
CA ASN A 53 -42.06 10.99 30.40
C ASN A 53 -42.89 10.65 29.15
N ILE A 54 -43.86 11.49 28.79
CA ILE A 54 -44.73 11.22 27.64
C ILE A 54 -44.14 11.90 26.41
N VAL A 55 -43.91 11.11 25.35
CA VAL A 55 -43.41 11.60 24.08
C VAL A 55 -44.36 11.25 22.94
N TYR A 56 -44.41 12.15 21.98
CA TYR A 56 -45.25 12.03 20.80
C TYR A 56 -44.36 11.91 19.57
N TYR A 57 -44.57 10.88 18.78
CA TYR A 57 -43.90 10.67 17.52
C TYR A 57 -44.91 10.78 16.39
N LEU A 58 -44.55 11.51 15.34
CA LEU A 58 -45.22 11.45 14.06
C LEU A 58 -44.44 10.48 13.18
N VAL A 59 -45.09 9.41 12.74
CA VAL A 59 -44.49 8.38 11.89
C VAL A 59 -45.13 8.41 10.51
N SER A 60 -44.32 8.63 9.50
CA SER A 60 -44.71 8.70 8.10
C SER A 60 -44.44 7.35 7.42
N ASN A 61 -45.47 6.78 6.79
CA ASN A 61 -45.43 5.42 6.24
C ASN A 61 -45.44 5.38 4.70
N THR A 62 -45.26 4.18 4.14
CA THR A 62 -45.17 3.95 2.69
C THR A 62 -46.47 4.10 1.90
N ASN A 63 -47.60 4.47 2.54
CA ASN A 63 -48.79 4.86 1.78
C ASN A 63 -48.55 6.13 0.96
N ASP A 64 -47.53 6.90 1.30
CA ASP A 64 -46.91 7.91 0.45
C ASP A 64 -45.49 7.49 0.08
N ALA A 65 -45.22 7.35 -1.22
CA ALA A 65 -43.91 6.91 -1.73
C ALA A 65 -42.79 7.93 -1.46
N SER A 66 -43.12 9.17 -1.14
CA SER A 66 -42.16 10.23 -0.78
C SER A 66 -41.68 10.14 0.68
N ASN A 67 -42.33 9.34 1.53
CA ASN A 67 -41.98 9.11 2.94
C ASN A 67 -40.76 8.22 3.09
N VAL A 68 -39.62 8.77 2.69
CA VAL A 68 -38.35 8.10 2.62
C VAL A 68 -37.29 9.04 3.19
N ALA A 69 -36.47 8.50 4.07
CA ALA A 69 -35.28 9.16 4.58
C ALA A 69 -34.03 8.54 3.96
N GLU A 70 -33.04 9.37 3.65
CA GLU A 70 -31.72 8.91 3.23
C GLU A 70 -30.67 9.48 4.18
N ARG A 71 -29.89 8.60 4.80
CA ARG A 71 -28.71 8.97 5.55
C ARG A 71 -27.47 8.54 4.77
N LYS A 72 -26.51 9.46 4.70
CA LYS A 72 -25.19 9.24 4.10
C LYS A 72 -24.15 9.34 5.21
N ASP A 73 -23.01 8.70 4.96
CA ASP A 73 -21.78 8.91 5.73
C ASP A 73 -21.83 8.49 7.21
N LEU A 74 -22.63 7.48 7.55
CA LEU A 74 -22.52 6.83 8.86
C LEU A 74 -21.23 5.99 8.88
N THR A 75 -20.23 6.45 9.62
CA THR A 75 -18.94 5.74 9.71
C THR A 75 -18.99 4.67 10.80
N ILE A 76 -18.53 3.47 10.46
CA ILE A 76 -18.38 2.32 11.35
C ILE A 76 -16.95 1.79 11.23
N GLU A 77 -16.30 1.50 12.36
CA GLU A 77 -14.94 0.96 12.41
C GLU A 77 -14.99 -0.50 12.88
N VAL A 78 -14.44 -1.41 12.08
CA VAL A 78 -14.21 -2.81 12.44
C VAL A 78 -12.75 -2.96 12.84
N THR A 79 -12.50 -3.43 14.07
CA THR A 79 -11.14 -3.55 14.62
C THR A 79 -10.72 -5.01 14.73
N ASP A 80 -9.64 -5.39 14.06
CA ASP A 80 -8.96 -6.67 14.27
C ASP A 80 -7.79 -6.46 15.23
N PHE A 81 -8.05 -6.71 16.51
CA PHE A 81 -7.08 -6.52 17.59
C PHE A 81 -5.85 -7.43 17.46
N ALA A 82 -6.02 -8.64 16.92
CA ALA A 82 -4.93 -9.62 16.84
C ALA A 82 -3.84 -9.20 15.84
N LYS A 83 -4.22 -8.51 14.76
CA LYS A 83 -3.30 -8.01 13.72
C LYS A 83 -3.09 -6.49 13.77
N ASP A 84 -3.61 -5.82 14.80
CA ASP A 84 -3.55 -4.36 14.99
C ASP A 84 -3.96 -3.58 13.72
N ARG A 85 -5.14 -3.91 13.17
CA ARG A 85 -5.65 -3.29 11.94
C ARG A 85 -7.11 -2.88 12.08
N LYS A 86 -7.50 -1.85 11.33
CA LYS A 86 -8.83 -1.22 11.45
C LYS A 86 -9.43 -0.90 10.10
N LEU A 87 -10.63 -1.38 9.83
CA LEU A 87 -11.34 -1.09 8.59
C LEU A 87 -12.50 -0.14 8.85
N ARG A 88 -12.43 1.05 8.26
CA ARG A 88 -13.53 2.02 8.31
C ARG A 88 -14.46 1.84 7.12
N ILE A 89 -15.75 1.76 7.41
CA ILE A 89 -16.82 1.51 6.45
C ILE A 89 -17.75 2.71 6.52
N SER A 90 -18.00 3.32 5.36
CA SER A 90 -19.07 4.29 5.18
C SER A 90 -20.37 3.56 4.87
N VAL A 91 -21.35 3.75 5.74
CA VAL A 91 -22.70 3.21 5.63
C VAL A 91 -23.63 4.32 5.17
N ALA A 92 -24.24 4.11 4.00
CA ALA A 92 -25.40 4.88 3.58
C ALA A 92 -26.64 3.99 3.67
N TYR A 93 -27.78 4.55 4.06
CA TYR A 93 -29.02 3.81 4.07
C TYR A 93 -30.21 4.66 3.64
N ARG A 94 -31.18 3.98 3.03
CA ARG A 94 -32.51 4.50 2.76
C ARG A 94 -33.49 3.83 3.70
N ALA A 95 -34.30 4.61 4.41
CA ALA A 95 -35.26 4.13 5.38
C ALA A 95 -36.69 4.48 4.98
N SER A 96 -37.61 3.54 5.17
CA SER A 96 -39.05 3.77 5.11
C SER A 96 -39.80 2.90 6.12
N CYS A 97 -40.96 3.38 6.57
CA CYS A 97 -41.85 2.62 7.47
C CYS A 97 -42.96 1.97 6.64
N PRO A 98 -43.00 0.63 6.50
CA PRO A 98 -44.16 -0.06 5.95
C PRO A 98 -45.44 0.31 6.72
N ALA A 99 -46.54 0.47 6.00
CA ALA A 99 -47.83 0.71 6.64
C ALA A 99 -48.17 -0.42 7.63
N GLY A 100 -48.58 -0.07 8.85
CA GLY A 100 -48.87 -1.01 9.93
C GLY A 100 -47.72 -1.23 10.92
N ASN A 101 -46.49 -0.80 10.59
CA ASN A 101 -45.32 -0.94 11.48
C ASN A 101 -45.05 0.30 12.33
N GLU A 102 -45.87 1.34 12.25
CA GLU A 102 -45.59 2.65 12.85
C GLU A 102 -45.43 2.58 14.37
N GLN A 103 -46.22 1.72 15.02
CA GLN A 103 -46.10 1.46 16.45
C GLN A 103 -44.75 0.85 16.80
N GLN A 104 -44.31 -0.16 16.04
CA GLN A 104 -43.03 -0.83 16.27
C GLN A 104 -41.87 0.14 16.09
N VAL A 105 -41.90 0.96 15.03
CA VAL A 105 -40.87 1.97 14.76
C VAL A 105 -40.79 2.98 15.90
N ALA A 106 -41.94 3.52 16.34
CA ALA A 106 -41.98 4.49 17.42
C ALA A 106 -41.45 3.91 18.74
N LEU A 107 -41.82 2.67 19.09
CA LEU A 107 -41.34 2.00 20.31
C LEU A 107 -39.85 1.69 20.25
N ALA A 108 -39.36 1.17 19.11
CA ALA A 108 -37.97 0.78 18.95
C ALA A 108 -37.01 1.98 18.93
N LEU A 109 -37.43 3.12 18.37
CA LEU A 109 -36.64 4.35 18.29
C LEU A 109 -36.97 5.36 19.40
N CYS A 110 -37.71 4.93 20.42
CA CYS A 110 -37.94 5.74 21.61
C CYS A 110 -36.69 5.69 22.50
N GLY A 111 -36.02 6.83 22.61
CA GLY A 111 -34.82 7.00 23.42
C GLY A 111 -34.66 8.44 23.89
N ASP A 112 -33.52 8.74 24.52
CA ASP A 112 -33.20 10.08 24.99
C ASP A 112 -32.71 11.01 23.88
N ASP A 113 -32.14 10.45 22.83
CA ASP A 113 -31.72 11.16 21.63
C ASP A 113 -32.83 11.24 20.58
N SER A 114 -32.50 11.80 19.40
CA SER A 114 -33.41 11.78 18.26
C SER A 114 -33.64 10.33 17.78
N PRO A 115 -34.81 10.01 17.18
CA PRO A 115 -35.05 8.69 16.57
C PRO A 115 -33.97 8.29 15.55
N GLY A 116 -33.39 9.29 14.88
CA GLY A 116 -32.27 9.13 13.97
C GLY A 116 -31.02 8.60 14.63
N ASP A 117 -30.61 9.24 15.72
CA ASP A 117 -29.42 8.84 16.47
C ASP A 117 -29.60 7.47 17.13
N GLU A 118 -30.82 7.16 17.58
CA GLU A 118 -31.13 5.85 18.13
C GLU A 118 -31.06 4.73 17.07
N LEU A 119 -31.51 5.01 15.84
CA LEU A 119 -31.36 4.07 14.72
C LEU A 119 -29.88 3.87 14.38
N ASP A 120 -29.10 4.94 14.35
CA ASP A 120 -27.67 4.93 14.12
C ASP A 120 -26.91 4.05 15.12
N LYS A 121 -27.21 4.20 16.41
CA LYS A 121 -26.64 3.37 17.47
C LYS A 121 -26.98 1.90 17.28
N ARG A 122 -28.23 1.59 16.90
CA ARG A 122 -28.65 0.22 16.60
C ARG A 122 -27.92 -0.36 15.41
N ILE A 123 -27.77 0.40 14.32
CA ILE A 123 -27.00 -0.04 13.15
C ILE A 123 -25.56 -0.35 13.55
N LYS A 124 -24.89 0.53 14.31
CA LYS A 124 -23.54 0.29 14.83
C LYS A 124 -23.45 -1.00 15.66
N ARG A 125 -24.43 -1.23 16.54
CA ARG A 125 -24.51 -2.46 17.35
C ARG A 125 -24.67 -3.71 16.48
N TRP A 126 -25.58 -3.70 15.51
CA TRP A 126 -25.79 -4.84 14.62
C TRP A 126 -24.56 -5.14 13.77
N PHE A 127 -23.83 -4.12 13.34
CA PHE A 127 -22.53 -4.30 12.71
C PHE A 127 -21.56 -5.03 13.62
N ALA A 128 -21.34 -4.52 14.84
CA ALA A 128 -20.46 -5.13 15.82
C ALA A 128 -20.82 -6.60 16.10
N GLU A 129 -22.11 -6.90 16.32
CA GLU A 129 -22.62 -8.26 16.54
C GLU A 129 -22.34 -9.22 15.37
N LEU A 130 -22.31 -8.72 14.13
CA LEU A 130 -22.07 -9.53 12.94
C LEU A 130 -20.59 -9.66 12.58
N THR A 131 -19.76 -8.68 12.95
CA THR A 131 -18.37 -8.58 12.51
C THR A 131 -17.32 -8.84 13.58
N ASP A 132 -17.53 -8.48 14.84
CA ASP A 132 -16.43 -8.35 15.81
C ASP A 132 -15.76 -9.69 16.16
N GLU A 133 -16.54 -10.75 16.36
CA GLU A 133 -16.00 -12.09 16.65
C GLU A 133 -15.15 -12.65 15.49
N ARG A 134 -15.35 -12.14 14.27
CA ARG A 134 -14.70 -12.58 13.04
C ARG A 134 -14.06 -11.42 12.30
N ALA A 135 -13.60 -10.40 13.01
CA ALA A 135 -13.11 -9.15 12.42
C ALA A 135 -12.00 -9.40 11.38
N SER A 136 -11.07 -10.31 11.68
CA SER A 136 -9.99 -10.67 10.76
C SER A 136 -10.52 -11.25 9.44
N GLU A 137 -11.44 -12.22 9.52
CA GLU A 137 -12.06 -12.86 8.36
C GLU A 137 -12.90 -11.87 7.55
N PHE A 138 -13.65 -11.01 8.24
CA PHE A 138 -14.47 -9.98 7.63
C PHE A 138 -13.61 -8.97 6.85
N ILE A 139 -12.50 -8.48 7.44
CA ILE A 139 -11.58 -7.57 6.76
C ILE A 139 -10.95 -8.27 5.54
N ASP A 140 -10.46 -9.50 5.68
CA ASP A 140 -9.79 -10.19 4.57
C ASP A 140 -10.73 -10.50 3.39
N ASN A 141 -12.03 -10.66 3.66
CA ASN A 141 -13.03 -11.06 2.68
C ASN A 141 -14.12 -9.99 2.42
N TYR A 142 -13.86 -8.73 2.77
CA TYR A 142 -14.86 -7.64 2.80
C TYR A 142 -15.79 -7.64 1.58
N TYR A 143 -15.26 -7.52 0.36
CA TYR A 143 -16.09 -7.42 -0.85
C TYR A 143 -17.01 -8.63 -1.06
N SER A 144 -16.58 -9.83 -0.66
CA SER A 144 -17.40 -11.04 -0.75
C SER A 144 -18.48 -11.13 0.35
N GLN A 145 -18.29 -10.43 1.47
CA GLN A 145 -19.21 -10.45 2.61
C GLN A 145 -20.17 -9.25 2.64
N VAL A 146 -19.95 -8.21 1.83
CA VAL A 146 -20.79 -7.00 1.82
C VAL A 146 -22.26 -7.32 1.55
N GLU A 147 -22.56 -8.16 0.56
CA GLU A 147 -23.96 -8.46 0.19
C GLU A 147 -24.69 -9.25 1.29
N SER A 148 -24.02 -10.24 1.89
CA SER A 148 -24.59 -11.03 2.98
C SER A 148 -24.79 -10.20 4.25
N LEU A 149 -23.85 -9.31 4.55
CA LEU A 149 -23.96 -8.35 5.66
C LEU A 149 -25.14 -7.38 5.44
N GLN A 150 -25.25 -6.79 4.24
CA GLN A 150 -26.39 -5.93 3.89
C GLN A 150 -27.71 -6.67 4.10
N THR A 151 -27.83 -7.90 3.58
CA THR A 151 -29.05 -8.71 3.70
C THR A 151 -29.40 -8.99 5.17
N SER A 152 -28.39 -9.34 5.98
CA SER A 152 -28.56 -9.60 7.42
C SER A 152 -29.05 -8.34 8.15
N LEU A 153 -28.42 -7.20 7.90
CA LEU A 153 -28.81 -5.90 8.48
C LEU A 153 -30.25 -5.51 8.09
N LYS A 154 -30.65 -5.73 6.82
CA LYS A 154 -32.04 -5.50 6.39
C LYS A 154 -33.02 -6.38 7.16
N GLY A 155 -32.69 -7.66 7.35
CA GLY A 155 -33.49 -8.61 8.11
C GLY A 155 -33.66 -8.19 9.57
N ILE A 156 -32.56 -7.81 10.22
CA ILE A 156 -32.56 -7.36 11.62
C ILE A 156 -33.36 -6.06 11.76
N ALA A 157 -33.17 -5.08 10.89
CA ALA A 157 -33.89 -3.81 10.94
C ALA A 157 -35.42 -3.99 10.81
N LYS A 158 -35.84 -4.88 9.91
CA LYS A 158 -37.26 -5.24 9.75
C LYS A 158 -37.80 -5.93 11.00
N LYS A 159 -37.03 -6.85 11.60
CA LYS A 159 -37.45 -7.63 12.76
C LYS A 159 -37.49 -6.81 14.04
N GLU A 160 -36.45 -6.03 14.32
CA GLU A 160 -36.30 -5.31 15.59
C GLU A 160 -37.01 -3.96 15.58
N VAL A 161 -36.95 -3.21 14.47
CA VAL A 161 -37.47 -1.83 14.40
C VAL A 161 -38.76 -1.75 13.59
N GLY A 162 -38.99 -2.67 12.65
CA GLY A 162 -40.12 -2.61 11.72
C GLY A 162 -39.88 -1.73 10.51
N LEU A 163 -38.68 -1.18 10.34
CA LEU A 163 -38.30 -0.37 9.17
C LEU A 163 -37.87 -1.26 8.00
N LYS A 164 -38.17 -0.80 6.78
CA LYS A 164 -37.48 -1.26 5.59
C LYS A 164 -36.24 -0.39 5.40
N LEU A 165 -35.07 -1.00 5.53
CA LEU A 165 -33.79 -0.37 5.26
C LEU A 165 -33.19 -0.93 3.98
N ASP A 166 -32.61 -0.06 3.16
CA ASP A 166 -31.75 -0.43 2.05
C ASP A 166 -30.37 0.17 2.29
N PHE A 167 -29.39 -0.69 2.55
CA PHE A 167 -28.01 -0.31 2.86
C PHE A 167 -27.15 -0.25 1.59
N ARG A 168 -26.20 0.67 1.59
CA ARG A 168 -25.05 0.72 0.70
C ARG A 168 -23.79 0.86 1.55
N LEU A 169 -22.88 -0.09 1.41
CA LEU A 169 -21.63 -0.14 2.18
C LEU A 169 -20.48 0.14 1.22
N SER A 170 -19.55 1.00 1.64
CA SER A 170 -18.33 1.30 0.90
C SER A 170 -17.19 1.50 1.88
N LEU A 171 -15.95 1.27 1.43
CA LEU A 171 -14.79 1.56 2.25
C LEU A 171 -14.65 3.07 2.42
N ASP A 172 -14.43 3.51 3.64
CA ASP A 172 -14.07 4.90 3.89
C ASP A 172 -12.69 5.17 3.27
N GLN A 173 -12.50 6.33 2.64
CA GLN A 173 -11.25 6.72 1.98
C GLN A 173 -10.77 5.87 0.79
N GLU A 174 -11.60 4.97 0.24
CA GLU A 174 -11.22 4.15 -0.93
C GLU A 174 -10.70 4.98 -2.11
N LYS A 175 -11.36 6.11 -2.36
CA LYS A 175 -11.03 7.05 -3.44
C LYS A 175 -9.78 7.89 -3.17
N GLN A 176 -9.26 7.86 -1.94
CA GLN A 176 -8.10 8.63 -1.50
C GLN A 176 -6.83 7.77 -1.45
N LEU A 177 -6.91 6.50 -1.85
CA LEU A 177 -5.75 5.63 -1.91
C LEU A 177 -4.83 6.03 -3.06
N GLU A 178 -3.79 6.79 -2.74
CA GLU A 178 -2.77 7.20 -3.69
C GLU A 178 -1.57 6.24 -3.70
N PRO A 179 -0.83 6.15 -4.82
CA PRO A 179 0.48 5.50 -4.86
C PRO A 179 1.48 6.15 -3.91
N VAL A 180 2.34 5.34 -3.30
CA VAL A 180 3.41 5.84 -2.41
C VAL A 180 4.70 5.92 -3.19
N LYS A 181 5.25 7.12 -3.34
CA LYS A 181 6.54 7.34 -3.99
C LYS A 181 7.66 7.33 -2.96
N ILE A 182 8.69 6.52 -3.21
CA ILE A 182 9.89 6.41 -2.39
C ILE A 182 11.08 6.85 -3.24
N GLY A 183 11.79 7.86 -2.76
CA GLY A 183 12.99 8.38 -3.42
C GLY A 183 12.70 9.40 -4.52
N PRO A 184 13.74 9.80 -5.29
CA PRO A 184 15.09 9.22 -5.32
C PRO A 184 15.84 9.36 -3.98
N THR A 185 16.47 8.27 -3.52
CA THR A 185 17.20 8.23 -2.24
C THR A 185 18.40 7.31 -2.36
N GLU A 186 19.51 7.66 -1.71
CA GLU A 186 20.71 6.83 -1.65
C GLU A 186 20.67 5.99 -0.37
N ILE A 187 20.92 4.69 -0.52
CA ILE A 187 21.04 3.75 0.59
C ILE A 187 22.31 2.92 0.43
N THR A 188 22.97 2.63 1.56
CA THR A 188 24.07 1.68 1.62
C THR A 188 23.53 0.26 1.70
N VAL A 189 24.06 -0.63 0.86
CA VAL A 189 23.66 -2.04 0.76
C VAL A 189 24.91 -2.94 0.75
N TYR A 190 24.68 -4.22 1.04
CA TYR A 190 25.69 -5.28 1.02
C TYR A 190 25.15 -6.43 0.19
N VAL A 191 26.06 -7.29 -0.29
CA VAL A 191 25.75 -8.44 -1.16
C VAL A 191 26.27 -9.73 -0.53
N SER A 192 25.82 -10.88 -1.02
CA SER A 192 26.03 -12.18 -0.36
C SER A 192 27.47 -12.67 -0.30
N ASP A 193 28.31 -12.21 -1.23
CA ASP A 193 29.69 -12.66 -1.41
C ASP A 193 30.73 -11.54 -1.27
N SER A 194 30.34 -10.37 -0.74
CA SER A 194 31.26 -9.27 -0.45
C SER A 194 30.87 -8.47 0.81
N ASP A 195 31.87 -8.11 1.61
CA ASP A 195 31.74 -7.25 2.79
C ASP A 195 31.81 -5.75 2.42
N ASP A 196 32.07 -5.43 1.16
CA ASP A 196 32.18 -4.06 0.68
C ASP A 196 30.81 -3.36 0.71
N ALA A 197 30.78 -2.16 1.30
CA ALA A 197 29.61 -1.31 1.29
C ALA A 197 29.38 -0.72 -0.11
N LEU A 198 28.21 -0.99 -0.68
CA LEU A 198 27.82 -0.52 -2.02
C LEU A 198 26.79 0.60 -1.92
N ASP A 199 26.89 1.59 -2.82
CA ASP A 199 25.90 2.64 -2.95
C ASP A 199 24.77 2.21 -3.89
N LEU A 200 23.53 2.41 -3.44
CA LEU A 200 22.35 2.16 -4.25
C LEU A 200 21.45 3.39 -4.24
N GLN A 201 21.28 4.00 -5.41
CA GLN A 201 20.22 4.96 -5.66
C GLN A 201 18.93 4.20 -5.97
N LEU A 202 17.95 4.38 -5.09
CA LEU A 202 16.64 3.75 -5.16
C LEU A 202 15.57 4.80 -5.50
N GLN A 203 14.71 4.45 -6.46
CA GLN A 203 13.46 5.15 -6.69
C GLN A 203 12.37 4.11 -7.01
N THR A 204 11.25 4.15 -6.29
CA THR A 204 10.15 3.20 -6.49
C THR A 204 8.80 3.85 -6.19
N GLU A 205 7.75 3.31 -6.80
CA GLU A 205 6.37 3.63 -6.46
C GLU A 205 5.65 2.36 -6.06
N LEU A 206 4.93 2.42 -4.95
CA LEU A 206 4.09 1.35 -4.45
C LEU A 206 2.63 1.68 -4.75
N ILE A 207 2.03 0.91 -5.64
CA ILE A 207 0.64 1.07 -6.05
C ILE A 207 -0.28 0.20 -5.21
N VAL A 208 -1.56 0.54 -5.21
CA VAL A 208 -2.59 -0.24 -4.52
C VAL A 208 -2.80 -1.56 -5.27
N ASP A 209 -2.68 -2.67 -4.55
CA ASP A 209 -3.03 -4.00 -5.06
C ASP A 209 -4.38 -4.45 -4.48
N ASN A 210 -4.55 -4.28 -3.16
CA ASN A 210 -5.78 -4.62 -2.46
C ASN A 210 -6.22 -3.41 -1.60
N PRO A 211 -7.30 -2.70 -2.00
CA PRO A 211 -7.80 -1.52 -1.27
C PRO A 211 -8.17 -1.80 0.18
N VAL A 212 -8.76 -2.96 0.48
CA VAL A 212 -9.19 -3.33 1.83
C VAL A 212 -7.98 -3.47 2.75
N LYS A 213 -6.97 -4.24 2.31
CA LYS A 213 -5.72 -4.38 3.06
C LYS A 213 -5.01 -3.03 3.19
N ALA A 214 -4.93 -2.24 2.11
CA ALA A 214 -4.29 -0.93 2.13
C ALA A 214 -4.95 -0.01 3.17
N ILE A 215 -6.27 0.12 3.17
CA ILE A 215 -7.02 0.96 4.13
C ILE A 215 -6.89 0.41 5.55
N SER A 216 -6.97 -0.91 5.72
CA SER A 216 -6.89 -1.51 7.06
C SER A 216 -5.58 -1.26 7.78
N ASN A 217 -4.51 -0.96 7.03
CA ASN A 217 -3.17 -0.63 7.54
C ASN A 217 -2.90 0.89 7.55
N LEU A 218 -3.88 1.76 7.25
CA LEU A 218 -3.73 3.23 7.35
C LEU A 218 -3.82 3.67 8.81
N ASP A 219 -2.71 3.61 9.54
CA ASP A 219 -2.58 4.13 10.90
C ASP A 219 -1.73 5.41 10.96
N SER A 220 -1.56 5.98 12.15
CA SER A 220 -0.61 7.08 12.33
C SER A 220 0.82 6.57 12.15
N GLY A 221 1.50 7.01 11.09
CA GLY A 221 2.88 6.64 10.80
C GLY A 221 3.04 5.49 9.80
N TRP A 222 1.95 4.95 9.26
CA TRP A 222 1.95 3.88 8.25
C TRP A 222 2.95 4.13 7.12
N LEU A 223 3.05 5.37 6.63
CA LEU A 223 3.93 5.74 5.54
C LEU A 223 5.40 5.56 5.93
N ILE A 224 5.77 5.96 7.15
CA ILE A 224 7.13 5.81 7.67
C ILE A 224 7.46 4.32 7.80
N SER A 225 6.54 3.54 8.37
CA SER A 225 6.68 2.10 8.54
C SER A 225 6.80 1.37 7.21
N LEU A 226 6.00 1.74 6.21
CA LEU A 226 6.02 1.16 4.86
C LEU A 226 7.35 1.47 4.15
N VAL A 227 7.78 2.73 4.17
CA VAL A 227 9.07 3.14 3.58
C VAL A 227 10.23 2.42 4.24
N LYS A 228 10.20 2.30 5.58
CA LYS A 228 11.21 1.57 6.34
C LYS A 228 11.25 0.10 5.95
N LEU A 229 10.10 -0.58 5.96
CA LEU A 229 9.95 -1.98 5.56
C LEU A 229 10.50 -2.21 4.15
N THR A 230 10.11 -1.38 3.16
CA THR A 230 10.59 -1.52 1.78
C THR A 230 12.12 -1.40 1.70
N LYS A 231 12.72 -0.42 2.38
CA LYS A 231 14.19 -0.24 2.38
C LYS A 231 14.91 -1.40 3.07
N GLU A 232 14.36 -1.90 4.18
CA GLU A 232 14.93 -3.03 4.93
C GLU A 232 14.88 -4.32 4.11
N GLU A 233 13.76 -4.60 3.43
CA GLU A 233 13.61 -5.78 2.59
C GLU A 233 14.50 -5.74 1.34
N ILE A 234 14.72 -4.56 0.75
CA ILE A 234 15.70 -4.41 -0.35
C ILE A 234 17.10 -4.75 0.14
N LYS A 235 17.52 -4.20 1.29
CA LYS A 235 18.84 -4.49 1.88
C LYS A 235 19.01 -5.97 2.16
N LYS A 236 18.00 -6.59 2.76
CA LYS A 236 17.99 -8.01 3.08
C LYS A 236 18.09 -8.88 1.83
N TYR A 237 17.29 -8.60 0.81
CA TYR A 237 17.33 -9.36 -0.44
C TYR A 237 18.70 -9.28 -1.12
N LEU A 238 19.30 -8.09 -1.19
CA LEU A 238 20.62 -7.93 -1.79
C LEU A 238 21.68 -8.71 -1.00
N LEU A 239 21.67 -8.62 0.32
CA LEU A 239 22.59 -9.34 1.19
C LEU A 239 22.44 -10.87 1.08
N GLU A 240 21.23 -11.39 0.94
CA GLU A 240 20.99 -12.83 0.97
C GLU A 240 20.99 -13.50 -0.42
N LYS A 241 20.64 -12.76 -1.48
CA LYS A 241 20.29 -13.33 -2.79
C LYS A 241 21.05 -12.75 -3.98
N THR A 242 21.86 -11.71 -3.77
CA THR A 242 22.56 -11.03 -4.86
C THR A 242 24.06 -11.13 -4.65
N THR A 243 24.80 -11.60 -5.66
CA THR A 243 26.27 -11.55 -5.66
C THR A 243 26.79 -10.22 -6.16
N ILE A 244 28.06 -9.90 -5.89
CA ILE A 244 28.72 -8.70 -6.40
C ILE A 244 28.71 -8.66 -7.93
N SER A 245 28.90 -9.79 -8.60
CA SER A 245 28.82 -9.87 -10.06
C SER A 245 27.43 -9.49 -10.57
N GLN A 246 26.38 -10.03 -9.96
CA GLN A 246 25.00 -9.69 -10.31
C GLN A 246 24.70 -8.21 -10.01
N PHE A 247 25.23 -7.67 -8.92
CA PHE A 247 25.08 -6.25 -8.61
C PHE A 247 25.73 -5.36 -9.66
N TYR A 248 26.91 -5.67 -10.17
CA TYR A 248 27.56 -4.83 -11.19
C TYR A 248 26.94 -5.00 -12.58
N TYR A 249 26.51 -6.22 -12.92
CA TYR A 249 26.13 -6.55 -14.29
C TYR A 249 24.64 -6.67 -14.54
N GLU A 250 23.85 -7.02 -13.52
CA GLU A 250 22.46 -7.42 -13.66
C GLU A 250 21.52 -6.61 -12.74
N LEU A 251 22.01 -5.52 -12.13
CA LEU A 251 21.25 -4.69 -11.20
C LEU A 251 19.90 -4.26 -11.77
N LYS A 252 19.90 -3.85 -13.04
CA LYS A 252 18.72 -3.29 -13.72
C LYS A 252 17.77 -4.35 -14.25
N ASP A 253 18.17 -5.63 -14.25
CA ASP A 253 17.45 -6.73 -14.90
C ASP A 253 17.14 -7.84 -13.91
N THR A 254 17.99 -8.87 -13.80
CA THR A 254 17.77 -10.05 -12.93
C THR A 254 17.54 -9.65 -11.48
N VAL A 255 18.41 -8.78 -10.93
CA VAL A 255 18.33 -8.33 -9.54
C VAL A 255 17.07 -7.51 -9.31
N ARG A 256 16.77 -6.56 -10.21
CA ARG A 256 15.54 -5.75 -10.16
C ARG A 256 14.29 -6.63 -10.18
N ASN A 257 14.21 -7.59 -11.10
CA ASN A 257 13.03 -8.44 -11.26
C ASN A 257 12.81 -9.36 -10.04
N GLY A 258 13.91 -9.91 -9.50
CA GLY A 258 13.87 -10.69 -8.26
C GLY A 258 13.44 -9.83 -7.05
N LEU A 259 13.97 -8.61 -6.94
CA LEU A 259 13.55 -7.64 -5.91
C LEU A 259 12.07 -7.28 -6.02
N VAL A 260 11.55 -7.03 -7.22
CA VAL A 260 10.12 -6.76 -7.43
C VAL A 260 9.27 -7.92 -6.93
N SER A 261 9.63 -9.16 -7.29
CA SER A 261 8.90 -10.35 -6.85
C SER A 261 8.95 -10.55 -5.32
N HIS A 262 10.10 -10.31 -4.70
CA HIS A 262 10.26 -10.34 -3.25
C HIS A 262 9.41 -9.27 -2.56
N LEU A 263 9.49 -8.03 -3.02
CA LEU A 263 8.73 -6.92 -2.47
C LEU A 263 7.22 -7.11 -2.64
N ASP A 264 6.75 -7.58 -3.79
CA ASP A 264 5.33 -7.87 -4.02
C ASP A 264 4.81 -8.94 -3.06
N SER A 265 5.64 -9.93 -2.71
CA SER A 265 5.28 -10.92 -1.69
C SER A 265 5.15 -10.30 -0.30
N VAL A 266 6.10 -9.46 0.11
CA VAL A 266 6.10 -8.85 1.45
C VAL A 266 5.01 -7.77 1.59
N LEU A 267 4.81 -6.97 0.55
CA LEU A 267 3.87 -5.85 0.55
C LEU A 267 2.41 -6.29 0.36
N ARG A 268 2.17 -7.55 -0.02
CA ARG A 268 0.83 -8.13 -0.20
C ARG A 268 -0.05 -7.96 1.03
N ASP A 269 0.51 -8.13 2.23
CA ASP A 269 -0.24 -7.98 3.49
C ASP A 269 -0.49 -6.53 3.88
N LYS A 270 0.22 -5.61 3.25
CA LYS A 270 -0.04 -4.16 3.30
C LYS A 270 -0.97 -3.69 2.17
N GLY A 271 -1.45 -4.60 1.32
CA GLY A 271 -2.32 -4.29 0.19
C GLY A 271 -1.66 -3.48 -0.91
N ARG A 272 -0.33 -3.53 -1.00
CA ARG A 272 0.47 -2.78 -1.96
C ARG A 272 1.31 -3.72 -2.81
N ARG A 273 1.70 -3.24 -3.99
CA ARG A 273 2.69 -3.89 -4.86
C ARG A 273 3.58 -2.85 -5.52
N VAL A 274 4.69 -3.27 -6.08
CA VAL A 274 5.60 -2.41 -6.80
C VAL A 274 4.98 -2.02 -8.15
N GLY A 275 4.79 -0.71 -8.36
CA GLY A 275 4.39 -0.14 -9.65
C GLY A 275 5.60 0.04 -10.57
N TYR A 276 6.69 0.57 -10.03
CA TYR A 276 7.99 0.58 -10.70
C TYR A 276 9.14 0.51 -9.68
N LEU A 277 10.31 0.04 -10.13
CA LEU A 277 11.54 0.01 -9.37
C LEU A 277 12.71 0.44 -10.26
N SER A 278 13.37 1.52 -9.89
CA SER A 278 14.59 2.03 -10.53
C SER A 278 15.75 1.90 -9.55
N LEU A 279 16.81 1.26 -10.04
CA LEU A 279 18.03 0.96 -9.30
C LEU A 279 19.22 1.48 -10.09
N ASN A 280 20.06 2.29 -9.46
CA ASN A 280 21.33 2.75 -10.01
C ASN A 280 22.42 2.71 -8.92
N SER A 281 23.68 2.68 -9.33
CA SER A 281 24.84 2.85 -8.44
C SER A 281 25.84 3.78 -9.13
N LYS A 282 26.36 4.75 -8.37
CA LYS A 282 27.38 5.68 -8.87
C LYS A 282 28.66 4.94 -9.22
N ILE A 283 29.01 3.90 -8.46
CA ILE A 283 30.21 3.10 -8.72
C ILE A 283 30.11 2.42 -10.10
N ILE A 284 28.96 1.81 -10.41
CA ILE A 284 28.74 1.16 -11.72
C ILE A 284 28.82 2.18 -12.86
N SER A 285 28.25 3.38 -12.67
CA SER A 285 28.23 4.41 -13.70
C SER A 285 29.58 5.07 -13.96
N SER A 286 30.42 5.22 -12.93
CA SER A 286 31.70 5.93 -13.03
C SER A 286 32.88 5.03 -13.37
N SER A 287 32.82 3.74 -13.08
CA SER A 287 33.87 2.77 -13.40
C SER A 287 33.25 1.41 -13.73
N PRO A 288 32.65 1.28 -14.93
CA PRO A 288 32.01 0.04 -15.34
C PRO A 288 33.06 -1.07 -15.45
N VAL A 289 32.81 -2.19 -14.78
CA VAL A 289 33.65 -3.38 -14.96
C VAL A 289 33.37 -3.95 -16.35
N PRO A 290 34.40 -4.26 -17.16
CA PRO A 290 34.20 -4.80 -18.50
C PRO A 290 33.43 -6.14 -18.49
N LYS A 291 32.36 -6.21 -19.30
CA LYS A 291 31.57 -7.44 -19.50
C LYS A 291 32.05 -8.29 -20.69
N GLU A 292 32.82 -7.69 -21.57
CA GLU A 292 33.29 -8.29 -22.82
C GLU A 292 34.82 -8.21 -22.89
N LEU A 293 35.41 -9.00 -23.81
CA LEU A 293 36.85 -8.95 -24.07
C LEU A 293 37.22 -7.53 -24.50
N VAL A 294 38.07 -6.89 -23.70
CA VAL A 294 38.63 -5.59 -24.04
C VAL A 294 39.93 -5.84 -24.79
N GLU A 295 40.00 -5.33 -26.01
CA GLU A 295 41.26 -5.26 -26.74
C GLU A 295 42.03 -4.00 -26.32
N ILE A 296 43.27 -4.20 -25.88
CA ILE A 296 44.18 -3.13 -25.46
C ILE A 296 45.42 -3.23 -26.35
N GLN A 297 45.66 -2.16 -27.10
CA GLN A 297 46.87 -2.00 -27.91
C GLN A 297 47.79 -1.00 -27.22
N PHE A 298 49.02 -1.42 -26.94
CA PHE A 298 50.00 -0.54 -26.30
C PHE A 298 51.43 -0.80 -26.80
N ALA A 299 52.07 0.29 -27.21
CA ALA A 299 53.44 0.32 -27.66
C ALA A 299 54.37 0.64 -26.49
N VAL A 300 55.26 -0.29 -26.13
CA VAL A 300 56.30 -0.02 -25.14
C VAL A 300 57.57 0.43 -25.84
N HIS A 301 57.95 1.70 -25.63
CA HIS A 301 59.19 2.25 -26.16
C HIS A 301 60.37 1.97 -25.22
N CYS A 302 61.35 1.22 -25.73
CA CYS A 302 62.51 0.75 -24.96
C CYS A 302 63.83 1.30 -25.53
N LYS A 303 64.79 1.58 -24.65
CA LYS A 303 66.19 1.81 -25.05
C LYS A 303 66.93 0.49 -24.98
N VAL A 304 67.71 0.20 -26.01
CA VAL A 304 68.57 -1.00 -26.10
C VAL A 304 70.03 -0.57 -26.28
N GLN A 305 70.96 -1.45 -25.94
CA GLN A 305 72.38 -1.11 -26.03
C GLN A 305 72.84 -0.95 -27.48
N LYS A 306 73.74 0.01 -27.71
CA LYS A 306 74.40 0.27 -29.00
C LYS A 306 73.43 0.62 -30.14
N TYR A 307 72.26 1.18 -29.80
CA TYR A 307 71.32 1.78 -30.74
C TYR A 307 70.89 3.15 -30.20
N ALA A 308 70.93 4.17 -31.06
CA ALA A 308 70.63 5.54 -30.65
C ALA A 308 69.13 5.83 -30.54
N GLY A 309 68.29 5.03 -31.22
CA GLY A 309 66.84 5.19 -31.22
C GLY A 309 66.13 4.38 -30.13
N PHE A 310 64.81 4.45 -30.14
CA PHE A 310 63.95 3.57 -29.34
C PHE A 310 63.49 2.39 -30.18
N VAL A 311 63.40 1.22 -29.55
CA VAL A 311 62.69 0.06 -30.09
C VAL A 311 61.26 0.13 -29.58
N SER A 312 60.28 0.14 -30.50
CA SER A 312 58.86 0.03 -30.16
C SER A 312 58.48 -1.44 -30.14
N VAL A 313 57.94 -1.91 -29.02
CA VAL A 313 57.32 -3.22 -28.91
C VAL A 313 55.81 -3.03 -28.93
N GLU A 314 55.18 -3.34 -30.05
CA GLU A 314 53.73 -3.27 -30.22
C GLU A 314 53.09 -4.49 -29.57
N ASN A 315 52.19 -4.28 -28.60
CA ASN A 315 51.49 -5.36 -27.91
C ASN A 315 49.99 -5.22 -28.16
N THR A 316 49.35 -6.33 -28.50
CA THR A 316 47.88 -6.44 -28.56
C THR A 316 47.45 -7.49 -27.54
N LEU A 317 46.63 -7.07 -26.58
CA LEU A 317 46.10 -7.93 -25.52
C LEU A 317 44.59 -7.96 -25.59
N GLN A 318 44.00 -9.13 -25.35
CA GLN A 318 42.57 -9.28 -25.15
C GLN A 318 42.33 -9.81 -23.74
N MET A 319 41.59 -9.06 -22.93
CA MET A 319 41.40 -9.36 -21.52
C MET A 319 39.93 -9.25 -21.12
N LEU A 320 39.47 -10.20 -20.32
CA LEU A 320 38.16 -10.20 -19.68
C LEU A 320 38.35 -10.53 -18.19
N PRO A 321 37.84 -9.69 -17.26
CA PRO A 321 37.88 -10.02 -15.84
C PRO A 321 37.10 -11.31 -15.56
N GLN A 322 37.79 -12.36 -15.09
CA GLN A 322 37.15 -13.62 -14.70
C GLN A 322 36.43 -13.51 -13.35
N ASP A 323 36.91 -12.63 -12.46
CA ASP A 323 36.39 -12.47 -11.11
C ASP A 323 36.24 -10.96 -10.82
N VAL A 324 34.99 -10.51 -10.77
CA VAL A 324 34.61 -9.11 -10.51
C VAL A 324 35.11 -8.65 -9.14
N ARG A 325 35.06 -9.53 -8.13
CA ARG A 325 35.51 -9.21 -6.78
C ARG A 325 37.00 -8.88 -6.79
N ARG A 326 37.82 -9.77 -7.37
CA ARG A 326 39.27 -9.54 -7.49
C ARG A 326 39.60 -8.28 -8.29
N TYR A 327 38.84 -8.02 -9.36
CA TYR A 327 39.02 -6.82 -10.17
C TYR A 327 38.81 -5.53 -9.35
N ILE A 328 37.75 -5.49 -8.54
CA ILE A 328 37.43 -4.37 -7.66
C ILE A 328 38.48 -4.25 -6.54
N SER A 329 38.81 -5.36 -5.87
CA SER A 329 39.80 -5.37 -4.78
C SER A 329 41.19 -4.90 -5.20
N ALA A 330 41.56 -5.13 -6.47
CA ALA A 330 42.82 -4.68 -7.04
C ALA A 330 42.88 -3.17 -7.27
N GLN A 331 41.80 -2.42 -6.97
CA GLN A 331 41.68 -0.98 -7.20
C GLN A 331 42.15 -0.58 -8.61
N SER A 332 41.89 -1.44 -9.59
CA SER A 332 42.31 -1.25 -10.97
C SER A 332 41.08 -0.92 -11.83
N PRO A 333 40.40 0.21 -11.60
CA PRO A 333 39.20 0.55 -12.35
C PRO A 333 39.52 0.81 -13.83
N ASN A 334 40.78 1.11 -14.15
CA ASN A 334 41.26 1.29 -15.50
C ASN A 334 42.19 0.13 -15.90
N LEU A 335 41.59 -0.87 -16.55
CA LEU A 335 42.30 -2.03 -17.09
C LEU A 335 43.43 -1.61 -18.04
N GLN A 336 43.24 -0.57 -18.85
CA GLN A 336 44.27 -0.04 -19.74
C GLN A 336 45.47 0.50 -18.96
N ALA A 337 45.27 1.37 -17.99
CA ALA A 337 46.37 1.91 -17.17
C ALA A 337 47.12 0.81 -16.40
N TRP A 338 46.39 -0.21 -15.92
CA TRP A 338 47.00 -1.37 -15.27
C TRP A 338 47.87 -2.17 -16.26
N VAL A 339 47.36 -2.45 -17.46
CA VAL A 339 48.07 -3.17 -18.53
C VAL A 339 49.31 -2.39 -18.96
N GLU A 340 49.17 -1.09 -19.24
CA GLU A 340 50.29 -0.21 -19.63
C GLU A 340 51.42 -0.28 -18.60
N ASN A 341 51.09 -0.07 -17.31
CA ASN A 341 52.08 -0.12 -16.22
C ASN A 341 52.76 -1.49 -16.12
N LYS A 342 51.99 -2.58 -16.24
CA LYS A 342 52.52 -3.94 -16.17
C LYS A 342 53.41 -4.28 -17.35
N LEU A 343 52.99 -3.96 -18.57
CA LEU A 343 53.78 -4.19 -19.78
C LEU A 343 55.09 -3.41 -19.74
N GLU A 344 55.07 -2.14 -19.33
CA GLU A 344 56.30 -1.36 -19.19
C GLU A 344 57.26 -1.99 -18.17
N ARG A 345 56.75 -2.42 -17.01
CA ARG A 345 57.55 -3.05 -15.95
C ARG A 345 58.15 -4.39 -16.33
N ILE A 346 57.53 -5.12 -17.25
CA ILE A 346 58.01 -6.42 -17.72
C ILE A 346 58.97 -6.24 -18.90
N ILE A 347 58.59 -5.45 -19.91
CA ILE A 347 59.30 -5.36 -21.20
C ILE A 347 60.56 -4.51 -21.09
N LYS A 348 60.51 -3.35 -20.41
CA LYS A 348 61.68 -2.43 -20.35
C LYS A 348 62.92 -3.09 -19.73
N PRO A 349 62.84 -3.81 -18.59
CA PRO A 349 64.02 -4.46 -18.02
C PRO A 349 64.60 -5.57 -18.90
N LEU A 350 63.74 -6.34 -19.58
CA LEU A 350 64.17 -7.44 -20.44
C LEU A 350 65.00 -6.97 -21.65
N LEU A 351 64.69 -5.78 -22.18
CA LEU A 351 65.36 -5.23 -23.36
C LEU A 351 66.52 -4.27 -23.03
N LEU A 352 66.58 -3.75 -21.80
CA LEU A 352 67.60 -2.76 -21.41
C LEU A 352 69.04 -3.29 -21.57
N GLU A 353 69.27 -4.55 -21.25
CA GLU A 353 70.60 -5.18 -21.31
C GLU A 353 70.91 -5.83 -22.67
N LYS A 354 69.94 -5.87 -23.59
CA LYS A 354 70.12 -6.49 -24.91
C LYS A 354 70.75 -5.50 -25.88
N ARG A 355 71.66 -5.99 -26.73
CA ARG A 355 72.13 -5.20 -27.88
C ARG A 355 71.12 -5.35 -29.01
N TYR A 356 70.92 -4.29 -29.78
CA TYR A 356 69.95 -4.29 -30.88
C TYR A 356 70.14 -5.44 -31.89
N VAL A 357 71.41 -5.78 -32.18
CA VAL A 357 71.75 -6.90 -33.09
C VAL A 357 71.28 -8.25 -32.54
N ASP A 358 71.36 -8.47 -31.23
CA ASP A 358 70.96 -9.73 -30.62
C ASP A 358 69.43 -9.92 -30.71
N VAL A 359 68.67 -8.83 -30.55
CA VAL A 359 67.21 -8.82 -30.71
C VAL A 359 66.83 -9.20 -32.15
N LEU A 360 67.48 -8.61 -33.16
CA LEU A 360 67.18 -8.89 -34.57
C LEU A 360 67.51 -10.33 -34.98
N LEU A 361 68.61 -10.89 -34.47
CA LEU A 361 69.06 -12.25 -34.81
C LEU A 361 68.19 -13.35 -34.19
N ASP A 362 67.67 -13.14 -32.97
CA ASP A 362 66.80 -14.12 -32.31
C ASP A 362 65.43 -14.23 -33.02
N PHE A 363 64.84 -13.13 -33.47
CA PHE A 363 63.58 -13.17 -34.23
C PHE A 363 63.69 -13.85 -35.60
N GLN A 364 64.84 -13.75 -36.28
CA GLN A 364 65.05 -14.42 -37.57
C GLN A 364 65.10 -15.94 -37.44
N LYS A 365 65.58 -16.47 -36.31
CA LYS A 365 65.61 -17.92 -36.06
C LYS A 365 64.23 -18.49 -35.72
N GLU A 366 63.37 -17.72 -35.09
CA GLU A 366 61.99 -18.13 -34.79
C GLU A 366 61.09 -18.06 -36.02
N ALA A 367 61.28 -17.10 -36.92
CA ALA A 367 60.52 -17.01 -38.19
C ALA A 367 60.85 -18.12 -39.21
N GLN A 368 61.89 -18.92 -38.96
CA GLN A 368 62.31 -20.07 -39.79
C GLN A 368 61.88 -21.43 -39.21
N LYS A 369 61.17 -21.44 -38.08
CA LYS A 369 60.42 -22.59 -37.57
C LYS A 369 58.95 -22.43 -37.90
#